data_AF-A0A9X8UKG0-F1
#
_entry.id   AF-A0A9X8UKG0-F1
#
_cell.length_a   1.000
_cell.length_b   1.000
_cell.length_c   1.000
_cell.angle_alpha   90.00
_cell.angle_beta   90.00
_cell.angle_gamma   90.00
#
_symmetry.space_group_name_H-M   'P 1'
#
loop_
_entity.id
_entity.type
_entity.pdbx_description
1 polymer ?
#
loop_
_entity_poly.entity_id
_entity_poly.type
_entity_poly.pdbx_seq_one_letter_code
_entity_poly.pdbx_strand_id
1 'polypeptide(L)'
;MEFIIVTGMSGAGKSKAIDVLEDIGFFCVDNVPPQLLGRFADLQKLSGGTINKIAVVVDARGREMFRDFLSSLRSLNETVEGYKILFLDASDGVLLKRYKEGRRKHPLLGGDTLTLQEAIAAERELLHEARQRADYVVDTSLMAPSQLREYLIGTFLQSTHQAMLVRCMSFGFKNGLPAEADLVFDVRCLPNPFYVPELKEHTGLEAPVRDYVFQWPQSQQLAQRLCDLLDFLIPLYLKEGKSQLVVAIGCTGGRHRSVAFAERLSGHLQKKGLRVVTSHRDKDKPNQY
;
A
#
# COMPACT_ATOMS: atom_id res chain seq x y z
N MET A 1 -12.88 12.74 2.86
CA MET A 1 -11.69 13.42 2.29
C MET A 1 -10.67 13.48 3.40
N GLU A 2 -9.45 13.00 3.17
CA GLU A 2 -8.39 12.96 4.18
C GLU A 2 -7.20 13.77 3.67
N PHE A 3 -6.78 14.77 4.44
CA PHE A 3 -5.60 15.57 4.17
C PHE A 3 -4.65 15.43 5.36
N ILE A 4 -3.49 14.80 5.13
CA ILE A 4 -2.50 14.54 6.17
C ILE A 4 -1.26 15.38 5.90
N ILE A 5 -0.83 16.13 6.91
CA ILE A 5 0.44 16.83 6.92
C ILE A 5 1.42 15.98 7.72
N VAL A 6 2.45 15.45 7.07
CA VAL A 6 3.52 14.68 7.71
C VAL A 6 4.68 15.62 8.00
N THR A 7 5.08 15.71 9.27
CA THR A 7 6.24 16.48 9.69
C THR A 7 6.95 15.77 10.85
N GLY A 8 7.98 16.38 11.40
CA GLY A 8 8.72 15.82 12.54
C GLY A 8 10.23 15.92 12.41
N MET A 9 10.93 15.33 13.37
CA MET A 9 12.39 15.40 13.47
C MET A 9 13.06 14.79 12.24
N SER A 10 14.21 15.34 11.85
CA SER A 10 14.97 14.76 10.74
C SER A 10 15.62 13.45 11.18
N GLY A 11 15.42 12.38 10.40
CA GLY A 11 15.79 11.01 10.79
C GLY A 11 14.72 10.24 11.58
N ALA A 12 13.56 10.83 11.88
CA ALA A 12 12.44 10.14 12.54
C ALA A 12 11.62 9.21 11.61
N GLY A 13 11.96 9.12 10.33
CA GLY A 13 11.31 8.19 9.40
C GLY A 13 10.23 8.79 8.50
N LYS A 14 10.22 10.13 8.29
CA LYS A 14 9.28 10.83 7.39
C LYS A 14 9.19 10.20 6.00
N SER A 15 10.33 9.91 5.38
CA SER A 15 10.40 9.23 4.08
C SER A 15 9.80 7.83 4.11
N LYS A 16 9.87 7.11 5.25
CA LYS A 16 9.24 5.78 5.33
C LYS A 16 7.74 5.88 5.57
N ALA A 17 7.29 6.90 6.28
CA ALA A 17 5.87 7.16 6.45
C ALA A 17 5.20 7.52 5.12
N ILE A 18 5.86 8.31 4.26
CA ILE A 18 5.28 8.68 2.97
C ILE A 18 5.13 7.47 2.03
N ASP A 19 6.13 6.57 1.97
CA ASP A 19 6.04 5.30 1.23
C ASP A 19 4.81 4.48 1.66
N VAL A 20 4.57 4.40 2.97
CA VAL A 20 3.46 3.63 3.53
C VAL A 20 2.11 4.28 3.23
N LEU A 21 2.03 5.61 3.29
CA LEU A 21 0.82 6.35 2.94
C LEU A 21 0.50 6.19 1.45
N GLU A 22 1.51 6.18 0.58
CA GLU A 22 1.35 5.93 -0.85
C GLU A 22 0.82 4.51 -1.12
N ASP A 23 1.38 3.50 -0.46
CA ASP A 23 0.94 2.10 -0.56
C ASP A 23 -0.54 1.91 -0.20
N ILE A 24 -1.05 2.67 0.79
CA ILE A 24 -2.47 2.62 1.20
C ILE A 24 -3.36 3.60 0.41
N GLY A 25 -2.83 4.24 -0.63
CA GLY A 25 -3.59 5.00 -1.62
C GLY A 25 -3.72 6.50 -1.36
N PHE A 26 -2.82 7.10 -0.56
CA PHE A 26 -2.70 8.56 -0.50
C PHE A 26 -1.94 9.09 -1.73
N PHE A 27 -2.36 10.24 -2.23
CA PHE A 27 -1.54 11.04 -3.13
C PHE A 27 -0.47 11.76 -2.31
N CYS A 28 0.76 11.27 -2.41
CA CYS A 28 1.88 11.70 -1.59
C CYS A 28 2.74 12.75 -2.32
N VAL A 29 3.08 13.84 -1.62
CA VAL A 29 4.03 14.84 -2.11
C VAL A 29 5.08 15.11 -1.03
N ASP A 30 6.35 14.88 -1.36
CA ASP A 30 7.47 15.10 -0.44
C ASP A 30 8.03 16.52 -0.55
N ASN A 31 8.54 17.05 0.56
CA ASN A 31 9.22 18.34 0.66
C ASN A 31 8.44 19.54 0.09
N VAL A 32 7.19 19.69 0.51
CA VAL A 32 6.33 20.79 0.04
C VAL A 32 6.60 22.06 0.87
N PRO A 33 6.85 23.20 0.21
CA PRO A 33 6.89 24.50 0.86
C PRO A 33 5.55 24.80 1.56
N PRO A 34 5.55 25.28 2.82
CA PRO A 34 4.31 25.46 3.55
C PRO A 34 3.27 26.36 2.87
N GLN A 35 3.74 27.35 2.10
CA GLN A 35 2.88 28.31 1.41
C GLN A 35 2.02 27.65 0.31
N LEU A 36 2.39 26.45 -0.14
CA LEU A 36 1.65 25.70 -1.17
C LEU A 36 0.59 24.77 -0.59
N LEU A 37 0.54 24.58 0.73
CA LEU A 37 -0.41 23.67 1.37
C LEU A 37 -1.87 23.98 1.02
N GLY A 38 -2.24 25.27 0.99
CA GLY A 38 -3.59 25.71 0.60
C GLY A 38 -3.95 25.27 -0.82
N ARG A 39 -3.01 25.33 -1.77
CA ARG A 39 -3.24 24.90 -3.16
C ARG A 39 -3.48 23.40 -3.28
N PHE A 40 -2.79 22.59 -2.47
CA PHE A 40 -3.02 21.15 -2.44
C PHE A 40 -4.38 20.79 -1.86
N ALA A 41 -4.86 21.57 -0.90
CA ALA A 41 -6.21 21.41 -0.40
C ALA A 41 -7.27 21.82 -1.43
N ASP A 42 -7.04 22.90 -2.19
CA ASP A 42 -7.92 23.30 -3.29
C ASP A 42 -7.96 22.26 -4.41
N LEU A 43 -6.81 21.62 -4.73
CA LEU A 43 -6.75 20.50 -5.66
C LEU A 43 -7.66 19.36 -5.23
N GLN A 44 -7.76 19.06 -3.93
CA GLN A 44 -8.67 18.04 -3.42
C GLN A 44 -10.14 18.36 -3.74
N LYS A 45 -10.53 19.64 -3.65
CA LYS A 45 -11.89 20.12 -3.97
C LYS A 45 -12.16 20.13 -5.47
N LEU A 46 -11.19 20.57 -6.27
CA LEU A 46 -11.31 20.71 -7.73
C LEU A 46 -11.29 19.36 -8.46
N SER A 47 -10.68 18.33 -7.88
CA SER A 47 -10.53 17.01 -8.50
C SER A 47 -11.83 16.21 -8.63
N GLY A 48 -12.98 16.75 -8.23
CA GLY A 48 -14.30 16.10 -8.39
C GLY A 48 -14.42 14.73 -7.71
N GLY A 49 -13.59 14.46 -6.69
CA GLY A 49 -13.54 13.17 -6.00
C GLY A 49 -12.52 12.15 -6.54
N THR A 50 -11.67 12.53 -7.51
CA THR A 50 -10.59 11.65 -8.02
C THR A 50 -9.44 11.50 -7.01
N ILE A 51 -9.10 12.58 -6.30
CA ILE A 51 -8.08 12.60 -5.25
C ILE A 51 -8.78 12.81 -3.91
N ASN A 52 -9.11 11.72 -3.22
CA ASN A 52 -9.82 11.79 -1.93
C ASN A 52 -8.90 11.76 -0.72
N LYS A 53 -7.63 11.38 -0.91
CA LYS A 53 -6.63 11.20 0.14
C LYS A 53 -5.32 11.87 -0.30
N ILE A 54 -4.85 12.88 0.44
CA ILE A 54 -3.60 13.59 0.16
C ILE A 54 -2.72 13.53 1.39
N ALA A 55 -1.44 13.21 1.19
CA ALA A 55 -0.41 13.28 2.23
C ALA A 55 0.71 14.20 1.76
N VAL A 56 1.02 15.22 2.55
CA VAL A 56 2.06 16.20 2.23
C VAL A 56 3.12 16.18 3.30
N VAL A 57 4.37 15.95 2.92
CA VAL A 57 5.51 16.11 3.85
C VAL A 57 5.95 17.56 3.84
N VAL A 58 5.90 18.18 5.02
CA VAL A 58 6.42 19.52 5.23
C VAL A 58 7.68 19.43 6.05
N ASP A 59 8.79 19.75 5.42
CA ASP A 59 10.09 19.84 6.08
C ASP A 59 10.33 21.30 6.49
N ALA A 60 9.92 21.66 7.71
CA ALA A 60 10.06 23.01 8.25
C ALA A 60 11.51 23.30 8.68
N ARG A 61 12.43 23.18 7.71
CA ARG A 61 13.88 23.30 7.90
C ARG A 61 14.26 24.78 7.99
N GLY A 62 14.29 25.31 9.20
CA GLY A 62 14.74 26.68 9.48
C GLY A 62 13.63 27.59 10.01
N ARG A 63 14.04 28.61 10.76
CA ARG A 63 13.12 29.48 11.53
C ARG A 63 12.09 30.19 10.64
N GLU A 64 12.47 30.61 9.44
CA GLU A 64 11.55 31.25 8.49
C GLU A 64 10.53 30.26 7.91
N MET A 65 10.97 29.09 7.42
CA MET A 65 10.05 28.06 6.93
C MET A 65 9.12 27.54 8.02
N PHE A 66 9.55 27.52 9.29
CA PHE A 66 8.67 27.16 10.40
C PHE A 66 7.62 28.24 10.70
N ARG A 67 8.00 29.52 10.67
CA ARG A 67 7.03 30.62 10.79
C ARG A 67 6.01 30.58 9.66
N ASP A 68 6.48 30.34 8.43
CA ASP A 68 5.63 30.17 7.25
C ASP A 68 4.74 28.93 7.36
N PHE A 69 5.21 27.87 8.00
CA PHE A 69 4.39 26.70 8.30
C PHE A 69 3.26 27.03 9.27
N LEU A 70 3.55 27.72 10.37
CA LEU A 70 2.53 28.11 11.34
C LEU A 70 1.51 29.08 10.75
N SER A 71 1.93 30.04 9.91
CA SER A 71 1.02 30.96 9.22
C SER A 71 0.14 30.21 8.21
N SER A 72 0.73 29.30 7.43
CA SER A 72 -0.01 28.47 6.47
C SER A 72 -1.02 27.55 7.14
N LEU A 73 -0.69 26.97 8.31
CA LEU A 73 -1.65 26.19 9.11
C LEU A 73 -2.85 27.03 9.57
N ARG A 74 -2.65 28.30 9.92
CA ARG A 74 -3.76 29.20 10.28
C ARG A 74 -4.67 29.46 9.08
N SER A 75 -4.09 29.77 7.92
CA SER A 75 -4.86 29.97 6.68
C SER A 75 -5.59 28.70 6.23
N LEU A 76 -4.99 27.52 6.44
CA LEU A 76 -5.61 26.23 6.15
C LEU A 76 -6.83 25.94 7.03
N ASN A 77 -6.78 26.29 8.32
CA ASN A 77 -7.94 26.14 9.21
C ASN A 77 -9.18 26.92 8.73
N GLU A 78 -8.98 28.01 8.00
CA GLU A 78 -10.08 28.81 7.44
C GLU A 78 -10.64 28.22 6.13
N THR A 79 -9.87 27.39 5.42
CA THR A 79 -10.21 26.88 4.09
C THR A 79 -10.51 25.39 4.03
N VAL A 80 -10.02 24.61 4.99
CA VAL A 80 -10.07 23.14 4.99
C VAL A 80 -10.57 22.64 6.33
N GLU A 81 -11.79 22.13 6.36
CA GLU A 81 -12.28 21.41 7.52
C GLU A 81 -11.61 20.03 7.59
N GLY A 82 -10.84 19.77 8.63
CA GLY A 82 -10.43 18.41 9.03
C GLY A 82 -9.13 17.88 8.45
N TYR A 83 -8.12 18.72 8.20
CA TYR A 83 -6.75 18.20 8.03
C TYR A 83 -6.23 17.57 9.33
N LYS A 84 -5.30 16.62 9.22
CA LYS A 84 -4.62 16.02 10.37
C LYS A 84 -3.11 16.15 10.24
N ILE A 85 -2.41 16.35 11.35
CA ILE A 85 -0.96 16.44 11.43
C ILE A 85 -0.39 15.17 12.05
N LEU A 86 0.48 14.49 11.30
CA LEU A 86 1.31 13.38 11.77
C LEU A 86 2.72 13.89 12.05
N PHE A 87 3.12 13.87 13.32
CA PHE A 87 4.45 14.24 13.78
C PHE A 87 5.25 12.99 14.14
N LEU A 88 6.36 12.76 13.43
CA LEU A 88 7.30 11.67 13.74
C LEU A 88 8.44 12.19 14.61
N ASP A 89 8.69 11.50 15.70
CA ASP A 89 9.81 11.80 16.60
C ASP A 89 10.69 10.57 16.82
N ALA A 90 11.90 10.81 17.33
CA ALA A 90 12.73 9.81 17.97
C ALA A 90 13.67 10.52 18.96
N SER A 91 14.16 9.79 19.96
CA SER A 91 15.15 10.29 20.90
C SER A 91 16.43 10.74 20.22
N ASP A 92 17.09 11.75 20.78
CA ASP A 92 18.28 12.37 20.21
C ASP A 92 19.41 11.35 19.97
N GLY A 93 19.59 10.39 20.89
CA GLY A 93 20.56 9.32 20.73
C GLY A 93 20.29 8.41 19.53
N VAL A 94 19.01 8.09 19.26
CA VAL A 94 18.60 7.28 18.11
C VAL A 94 18.76 8.06 16.82
N LEU A 95 18.36 9.35 16.78
CA LEU A 95 18.55 10.20 15.61
C LEU A 95 20.03 10.32 15.25
N LEU A 96 20.88 10.56 16.24
CA LEU A 96 22.33 10.66 16.06
C LEU A 96 22.93 9.36 15.49
N LYS A 97 22.46 8.20 15.96
CA LYS A 97 22.87 6.89 15.41
C LYS A 97 22.41 6.72 13.95
N ARG A 98 21.13 7.00 13.64
CA ARG A 98 20.57 6.93 12.28
C ARG A 98 21.30 7.84 11.30
N TYR A 99 21.71 9.04 11.73
CA TYR A 99 22.50 9.95 10.91
C TYR A 99 23.89 9.42 10.60
N LYS A 100 24.57 8.83 11.59
CA LYS A 100 25.88 8.20 11.40
C LYS A 100 25.80 7.00 10.44
N GLU A 101 24.73 6.20 10.54
CA GLU A 101 24.50 5.04 9.68
C GLU A 101 24.07 5.43 8.25
N GLY A 102 23.19 6.42 8.12
CA GLY A 102 22.62 6.85 6.84
C GLY A 102 23.54 7.73 5.98
N ARG A 103 24.70 8.17 6.51
CA ARG A 103 25.69 9.06 5.86
C ARG A 103 25.12 10.36 5.26
N ARG A 104 23.88 10.75 5.62
CA ARG A 104 23.26 11.99 5.16
C ARG A 104 23.73 13.14 6.04
N LYS A 105 24.02 14.30 5.45
CA LYS A 105 24.31 15.52 6.20
C LYS A 105 23.03 16.02 6.87
N HIS A 106 23.12 16.45 8.12
CA HIS A 106 22.01 17.09 8.81
C HIS A 106 21.72 18.45 8.18
N PRO A 107 20.45 18.80 7.86
CA PRO A 107 20.11 20.02 7.13
C PRO A 107 20.59 21.32 7.78
N LEU A 108 20.64 21.38 9.11
CA LEU A 108 21.14 22.53 9.88
C LEU A 108 22.67 22.62 10.02
N LEU A 109 23.46 21.68 9.49
CA LEU A 109 24.94 21.72 9.52
C LEU A 109 25.54 22.71 8.49
N GLY A 110 24.83 23.79 8.17
CA GLY A 110 25.21 24.77 7.13
C GLY A 110 26.28 25.79 7.53
N GLY A 111 26.87 25.69 8.72
CA GLY A 111 27.98 26.54 9.16
C GLY A 111 28.86 25.80 10.16
N ASP A 112 30.16 26.05 10.12
CA ASP A 112 31.26 25.33 10.82
C ASP A 112 31.20 25.33 12.37
N THR A 113 30.06 25.62 12.99
CA THR A 113 29.94 25.89 14.43
C THR A 113 29.03 24.94 15.21
N LEU A 114 28.14 24.17 14.58
CA LEU A 114 27.21 23.28 15.30
C LEU A 114 27.62 21.82 15.18
N THR A 115 27.70 21.14 16.32
CA THR A 115 27.77 19.68 16.37
C THR A 115 26.43 19.07 15.92
N LEU A 116 26.44 17.83 15.44
CA LEU A 116 25.21 17.10 15.07
C LEU A 116 24.20 17.04 16.23
N GLN A 117 24.68 16.96 17.47
CA GLN A 117 23.84 16.92 18.65
C GLN A 117 23.14 18.25 18.91
N GLU A 118 23.86 19.37 18.79
CA GLU A 118 23.28 20.72 18.92
C GLU A 118 22.29 21.02 17.79
N ALA A 119 22.56 20.54 16.57
CA ALA A 119 21.65 20.67 15.44
C ALA A 119 20.32 19.94 15.67
N ILE A 120 20.35 18.73 16.24
CA ILE A 120 19.14 17.97 16.60
C ILE A 120 18.38 18.69 17.72
N ALA A 121 19.08 19.20 18.74
CA ALA A 121 18.44 19.93 19.84
C ALA A 121 17.74 21.21 19.35
N ALA A 122 18.41 21.98 18.49
CA ALA A 122 17.84 23.20 17.90
C ALA A 122 16.63 22.90 16.99
N GLU A 123 16.67 21.80 16.23
CA GLU A 123 15.52 21.34 15.43
C GLU A 123 14.33 20.99 16.34
N ARG A 124 14.59 20.29 17.45
CA ARG A 124 13.55 19.89 18.42
C ARG A 124 12.86 21.08 19.06
N GLU A 125 13.61 22.11 19.43
CA GLU A 125 13.06 23.35 19.98
C GLU A 125 12.21 24.07 18.95
N LEU A 126 12.70 24.17 17.70
CA LEU A 126 11.97 24.80 16.60
C LEU A 126 10.67 24.06 16.27
N LEU A 127 10.68 22.73 16.26
CA LEU A 127 9.50 21.91 15.96
C LEU A 127 8.57 21.68 17.15
N HIS A 128 8.88 22.23 18.33
CA HIS A 128 8.10 22.00 19.54
C HIS A 128 6.63 22.42 19.39
N GLU A 129 6.37 23.58 18.81
CA GLU A 129 4.99 24.03 18.57
C GLU A 129 4.25 23.15 17.55
N ALA A 130 4.94 22.64 16.52
CA ALA A 130 4.32 21.73 15.56
C ALA A 130 3.96 20.40 16.21
N ARG A 131 4.79 19.89 17.13
CA ARG A 131 4.48 18.69 17.92
C ARG A 131 3.24 18.91 18.79
N GLN A 132 3.11 20.07 19.45
CA GLN A 132 1.96 20.35 20.30
C GLN A 132 0.64 20.44 19.53
N ARG A 133 0.70 20.86 18.26
CA ARG A 133 -0.48 20.93 17.37
C ARG A 133 -0.73 19.63 16.59
N ALA A 134 0.09 18.61 16.78
CA ALA A 134 -0.04 17.37 16.03
C ALA A 134 -1.19 16.51 16.55
N ASP A 135 -2.03 16.02 15.64
CA ASP A 135 -3.09 15.07 15.96
C ASP A 135 -2.52 13.69 16.31
N TYR A 136 -1.42 13.31 15.65
CA TYR A 136 -0.71 12.06 15.89
C TYR A 136 0.76 12.34 16.14
N VAL A 137 1.26 11.93 17.31
CA VAL A 137 2.70 11.96 17.63
C VAL A 137 3.19 10.52 17.73
N VAL A 138 4.14 10.14 16.88
CA VAL A 138 4.69 8.78 16.84
C VAL A 138 6.15 8.81 17.26
N ASP A 139 6.46 8.17 18.38
CA ASP A 139 7.84 7.94 18.80
C ASP A 139 8.40 6.69 18.11
N THR A 140 9.31 6.92 17.16
CA THR A 140 9.96 5.87 16.38
C THR A 140 11.27 5.38 17.01
N SER A 141 11.61 5.79 18.23
CA SER A 141 12.90 5.46 18.90
C SER A 141 13.16 3.96 18.96
N LEU A 142 12.13 3.18 19.31
CA LEU A 142 12.20 1.73 19.48
C LEU A 142 11.42 0.97 18.40
N MET A 143 10.95 1.67 17.37
CA MET A 143 10.18 1.06 16.30
C MET A 143 11.09 0.57 15.18
N ALA A 144 10.92 -0.70 14.81
CA ALA A 144 11.38 -1.20 13.52
C ALA A 144 10.56 -0.56 12.38
N PRO A 145 11.11 -0.47 11.15
CA PRO A 145 10.37 0.06 10.00
C PRO A 145 9.03 -0.65 9.73
N SER A 146 8.94 -1.96 9.98
CA SER A 146 7.70 -2.73 9.86
C SER A 146 6.64 -2.31 10.90
N GLN A 147 7.05 -2.01 12.14
CA GLN A 147 6.13 -1.55 13.19
C GLN A 147 5.58 -0.15 12.89
N LEU A 148 6.41 0.75 12.37
CA LEU A 148 5.94 2.06 11.91
C LEU A 148 4.91 1.89 10.78
N ARG A 149 5.17 0.97 9.83
CA ARG A 149 4.22 0.64 8.77
C ARG A 149 2.88 0.14 9.32
N GLU A 150 2.91 -0.84 10.21
CA GLU A 150 1.70 -1.39 10.85
C GLU A 150 0.89 -0.29 11.58
N TYR A 151 1.58 0.57 12.34
CA TYR A 151 0.95 1.69 13.04
C TYR A 151 0.24 2.65 12.07
N LEU A 152 0.91 3.05 10.98
CA LEU A 152 0.34 3.98 10.00
C LEU A 152 -0.84 3.37 9.25
N ILE A 153 -0.74 2.09 8.87
CA ILE A 153 -1.86 1.36 8.25
C ILE A 153 -3.04 1.30 9.21
N GLY A 154 -2.83 0.92 10.47
CA GLY A 154 -3.89 0.84 11.47
C GLY A 154 -4.54 2.20 11.80
N THR A 155 -3.80 3.29 11.65
CA THR A 155 -4.28 4.65 11.97
C THR A 155 -5.03 5.30 10.80
N PHE A 156 -4.53 5.15 9.57
CA PHE A 156 -5.01 5.90 8.40
C PHE A 156 -5.78 5.06 7.38
N LEU A 157 -5.87 3.75 7.60
CA LEU A 157 -6.69 2.86 6.79
C LEU A 157 -7.89 2.39 7.61
N GLN A 158 -9.09 2.74 7.15
CA GLN A 158 -10.35 2.31 7.79
C GLN A 158 -10.50 0.78 7.88
N SER A 159 -9.82 0.04 6.99
CA SER A 159 -9.73 -1.41 7.03
C SER A 159 -8.33 -1.85 6.60
N THR A 160 -7.59 -2.48 7.51
CA THR A 160 -6.26 -3.06 7.24
C THR A 160 -6.27 -4.05 6.07
N HIS A 161 -7.42 -4.67 5.77
CA HIS A 161 -7.61 -5.55 4.61
C HIS A 161 -7.48 -4.83 3.26
N GLN A 162 -7.59 -3.50 3.22
CA GLN A 162 -7.38 -2.72 1.99
C GLN A 162 -5.91 -2.33 1.77
N ALA A 163 -5.00 -2.66 2.70
CA ALA A 163 -3.60 -2.23 2.66
C ALA A 163 -2.76 -3.02 1.64
N MET A 164 -3.22 -4.22 1.26
CA MET A 164 -2.56 -5.08 0.29
C MET A 164 -3.47 -5.29 -0.92
N LEU A 165 -2.90 -5.10 -2.11
CA LEU A 165 -3.54 -5.47 -3.37
C LEU A 165 -3.29 -6.96 -3.65
N VAL A 166 -4.35 -7.75 -3.72
CA VAL A 166 -4.24 -9.16 -4.14
C VAL A 166 -4.60 -9.28 -5.61
N ARG A 167 -3.68 -9.79 -6.43
CA ARG A 167 -3.94 -10.12 -7.84
C ARG A 167 -4.20 -11.61 -7.98
N CYS A 168 -5.42 -12.00 -8.30
CA CYS A 168 -5.72 -13.36 -8.73
C CYS A 168 -5.54 -13.44 -10.24
N MET A 169 -4.65 -14.30 -10.72
CA MET A 169 -4.44 -14.47 -12.16
C MET A 169 -4.55 -15.90 -12.63
N SER A 170 -5.04 -16.09 -13.85
CA SER A 170 -5.02 -17.39 -14.51
C SER A 170 -4.00 -17.42 -15.63
N PHE A 171 -3.31 -18.56 -15.77
CA PHE A 171 -2.35 -18.78 -16.84
C PHE A 171 -2.38 -20.23 -17.36
N GLY A 172 -1.70 -20.45 -18.48
CA GLY A 172 -1.43 -21.76 -19.08
C GLY A 172 0.02 -22.19 -18.88
N PHE A 173 0.26 -23.36 -18.27
CA PHE A 173 1.60 -23.92 -18.08
C PHE A 173 2.38 -24.10 -19.39
N LYS A 174 1.68 -24.35 -20.51
CA LYS A 174 2.32 -24.44 -21.83
C LYS A 174 3.00 -23.14 -22.26
N ASN A 175 2.60 -22.01 -21.68
CA ASN A 175 3.14 -20.68 -21.95
C ASN A 175 4.11 -20.21 -20.85
N GLY A 176 4.58 -21.12 -19.98
CA GLY A 176 5.49 -20.81 -18.87
C GLY A 176 4.81 -20.24 -17.63
N LEU A 177 5.53 -20.20 -16.51
CA LEU A 177 5.07 -19.57 -15.28
C LEU A 177 5.05 -18.03 -15.42
N PRO A 178 4.10 -17.30 -14.82
CA PRO A 178 4.18 -15.85 -14.71
C PRO A 178 5.37 -15.48 -13.82
N ALA A 179 6.21 -14.55 -14.26
CA ALA A 179 7.41 -14.14 -13.54
C ALA A 179 7.09 -13.35 -12.26
N GLU A 180 5.93 -12.69 -12.27
CA GLU A 180 5.38 -11.88 -11.20
C GLU A 180 4.63 -12.68 -10.13
N ALA A 181 4.49 -14.01 -10.29
CA ALA A 181 3.71 -14.82 -9.37
C ALA A 181 4.43 -15.07 -8.04
N ASP A 182 3.77 -14.75 -6.93
CA ASP A 182 4.24 -15.08 -5.57
C ASP A 182 3.81 -16.49 -5.17
N LEU A 183 2.56 -16.84 -5.50
CA LEU A 183 1.98 -18.16 -5.24
C LEU A 183 1.50 -18.77 -6.56
N VAL A 184 1.81 -20.03 -6.79
CA VAL A 184 1.38 -20.76 -8.00
C VAL A 184 0.63 -22.03 -7.60
N PHE A 185 -0.61 -22.17 -8.08
CA PHE A 185 -1.45 -23.33 -7.84
C PHE A 185 -1.78 -24.06 -9.16
N ASP A 186 -1.48 -25.35 -9.22
CA ASP A 186 -1.77 -26.21 -10.36
C ASP A 186 -3.14 -26.87 -10.24
N VAL A 187 -4.02 -26.64 -11.21
CA VAL A 187 -5.36 -27.24 -11.29
C VAL A 187 -5.51 -28.24 -12.46
N ARG A 188 -4.40 -28.69 -13.06
CA ARG A 188 -4.40 -29.65 -14.18
C ARG A 188 -4.93 -31.04 -13.82
N CYS A 189 -4.94 -31.39 -12.54
CA CYS A 189 -5.46 -32.66 -12.02
C CYS A 189 -7.00 -32.79 -12.07
N LEU A 190 -7.74 -31.70 -12.34
CA LEU A 190 -9.20 -31.69 -12.36
C LEU A 190 -9.79 -32.11 -13.72
N PRO A 191 -11.07 -32.55 -13.78
CA PRO A 191 -11.76 -32.87 -15.02
C PRO A 191 -11.65 -31.73 -16.05
N ASN A 192 -11.32 -32.09 -17.29
CA ASN A 192 -10.91 -31.13 -18.30
C ASN A 192 -12.05 -30.77 -19.26
N PRO A 193 -12.58 -29.53 -19.24
CA PRO A 193 -13.66 -29.10 -20.13
C PRO A 193 -13.30 -29.17 -21.61
N PHE A 194 -12.00 -29.16 -21.94
CA PHE A 194 -11.52 -29.24 -23.32
C PHE A 194 -11.99 -30.49 -24.07
N TYR A 195 -12.26 -31.60 -23.38
CA TYR A 195 -12.74 -32.84 -23.99
C TYR A 195 -14.25 -32.87 -24.23
N VAL A 196 -14.96 -31.81 -23.81
CA VAL A 196 -16.39 -31.64 -24.07
C VAL A 196 -16.51 -30.69 -25.27
N PRO A 197 -16.95 -31.16 -26.46
CA PRO A 197 -16.97 -30.36 -27.68
C PRO A 197 -17.69 -29.01 -27.51
N GLU A 198 -18.80 -29.02 -26.78
CA GLU A 198 -19.65 -27.85 -26.52
C GLU A 198 -18.99 -26.83 -25.58
N LEU A 199 -17.94 -27.20 -24.84
CA LEU A 199 -17.24 -26.31 -23.90
C LEU A 199 -15.87 -25.87 -24.39
N LYS A 200 -15.32 -26.55 -25.41
CA LYS A 200 -13.93 -26.39 -25.89
C LYS A 200 -13.57 -24.96 -26.32
N GLU A 201 -14.53 -24.26 -26.91
CA GLU A 201 -14.36 -22.88 -27.39
C GLU A 201 -14.88 -21.82 -26.42
N HIS A 202 -15.39 -22.22 -25.27
CA HIS A 202 -15.79 -21.30 -24.22
C HIS A 202 -14.64 -21.01 -23.26
N THR A 203 -14.84 -20.07 -22.35
CA THR A 203 -13.84 -19.71 -21.32
C THR A 203 -14.39 -19.94 -19.93
N GLY A 204 -13.52 -20.04 -18.92
CA GLY A 204 -13.93 -20.16 -17.52
C GLY A 204 -14.69 -18.97 -16.95
N LEU A 205 -14.85 -17.88 -17.72
CA LEU A 205 -15.71 -16.74 -17.38
C LEU A 205 -17.18 -17.07 -17.62
N GLU A 206 -17.45 -17.95 -18.58
CA GLU A 206 -18.80 -18.27 -19.04
C GLU A 206 -19.42 -19.36 -18.17
N ALA A 207 -20.73 -19.24 -17.95
CA ALA A 207 -21.48 -20.16 -17.08
C ALA A 207 -21.30 -21.64 -17.47
N PRO A 208 -21.39 -22.06 -18.75
CA PRO A 208 -21.26 -23.47 -19.11
C PRO A 208 -19.95 -24.11 -18.65
N VAL A 209 -18.82 -23.41 -18.80
CA VAL A 209 -17.51 -23.91 -18.37
C VAL A 209 -17.37 -23.85 -16.86
N ARG A 210 -17.81 -22.77 -16.22
CA ARG A 210 -17.73 -22.62 -14.77
C ARG A 210 -18.55 -23.70 -14.07
N ASP A 211 -19.77 -23.94 -14.53
CA ASP A 211 -20.69 -24.93 -13.97
C ASP A 211 -20.11 -26.33 -14.18
N TYR A 212 -19.56 -26.62 -15.37
CA TYR A 212 -18.85 -27.89 -15.60
C TYR A 212 -17.64 -28.04 -14.68
N VAL A 213 -16.83 -27.01 -14.47
CA VAL A 213 -15.63 -27.09 -13.61
C VAL A 213 -16.02 -27.37 -12.17
N PHE A 214 -17.07 -26.70 -11.67
CA PHE A 214 -17.47 -26.77 -10.27
C PHE A 214 -18.60 -27.77 -9.97
N GLN A 215 -19.16 -28.49 -10.95
CA GLN A 215 -20.08 -29.61 -10.66
C GLN A 215 -19.37 -30.78 -9.95
N TRP A 216 -18.05 -30.89 -10.11
CA TRP A 216 -17.26 -31.99 -9.58
C TRP A 216 -16.90 -31.77 -8.10
N PRO A 217 -17.12 -32.77 -7.21
CA PRO A 217 -16.80 -32.64 -5.78
C PRO A 217 -15.32 -32.28 -5.54
N GLN A 218 -14.39 -32.89 -6.28
CA GLN A 218 -12.96 -32.61 -6.14
C GLN A 218 -12.58 -31.17 -6.48
N SER A 219 -13.27 -30.55 -7.46
CA SER A 219 -13.04 -29.15 -7.81
C SER A 219 -13.53 -28.21 -6.71
N GLN A 220 -14.71 -28.49 -6.13
CA GLN A 220 -15.25 -27.70 -5.03
C GLN A 220 -14.37 -27.81 -3.78
N GLN A 221 -13.93 -29.02 -3.44
CA GLN A 221 -13.04 -29.26 -2.30
C GLN A 221 -11.69 -28.57 -2.47
N LEU A 222 -11.08 -28.64 -3.66
CA LEU A 222 -9.83 -27.94 -3.92
C LEU A 222 -10.02 -26.42 -3.83
N ALA A 223 -11.09 -25.87 -4.41
CA ALA A 223 -11.38 -24.45 -4.33
C ALA A 223 -11.55 -23.98 -2.88
N GLN A 224 -12.25 -24.75 -2.05
CA GLN A 224 -12.41 -24.43 -0.63
C GLN A 224 -11.07 -24.46 0.11
N ARG A 225 -10.24 -25.50 -0.10
CA ARG A 225 -8.91 -25.59 0.52
C ARG A 225 -8.00 -24.44 0.11
N LEU A 226 -8.08 -24.00 -1.14
CA LEU A 226 -7.33 -22.83 -1.61
C LEU A 226 -7.85 -21.54 -0.98
N CYS A 227 -9.17 -21.36 -0.83
CA CYS A 227 -9.73 -20.25 -0.07
C CYS A 227 -9.23 -20.25 1.38
N ASP A 228 -9.30 -21.39 2.07
CA ASP A 228 -8.87 -21.51 3.47
C ASP A 228 -7.37 -21.23 3.64
N LEU A 229 -6.55 -21.72 2.70
CA LEU A 229 -5.11 -21.45 2.68
C LEU A 229 -4.84 -19.95 2.48
N LEU A 230 -5.53 -19.29 1.55
CA LEU A 230 -5.36 -17.85 1.32
C LEU A 230 -5.85 -17.02 2.51
N ASP A 231 -6.96 -17.41 3.14
CA ASP A 231 -7.47 -16.81 4.37
C ASP A 231 -6.42 -16.87 5.50
N PHE A 232 -5.64 -17.96 5.56
CA PHE A 232 -4.54 -18.12 6.51
C PHE A 232 -3.29 -17.30 6.14
N LEU A 233 -2.88 -17.30 4.87
CA LEU A 233 -1.63 -16.68 4.42
C LEU A 233 -1.69 -15.15 4.33
N ILE A 234 -2.82 -14.60 3.88
CA ILE A 234 -2.95 -13.16 3.61
C ILE A 234 -2.67 -12.28 4.85
N PRO A 235 -3.19 -12.59 6.05
CA PRO A 235 -2.84 -11.86 7.26
C PRO A 235 -1.35 -11.92 7.60
N LEU A 236 -0.66 -13.03 7.28
CA LEU A 236 0.76 -13.17 7.53
C LEU A 236 1.59 -12.30 6.57
N TYR A 237 1.23 -12.26 5.29
CA TYR A 237 1.87 -11.35 4.32
C TYR A 237 1.64 -9.88 4.64
N LEU A 238 0.43 -9.53 5.10
CA LEU A 238 0.12 -8.18 5.57
C LEU A 238 1.03 -7.78 6.74
N LYS A 239 1.22 -8.67 7.71
CA LYS A 239 2.11 -8.46 8.86
C LYS A 239 3.59 -8.34 8.45
N GLU A 240 4.02 -9.10 7.45
CA GLU A 240 5.35 -8.94 6.86
C GLU A 240 5.52 -7.59 6.13
N GLY A 241 4.42 -6.89 5.85
CA GLY A 241 4.41 -5.58 5.21
C GLY A 241 4.29 -5.62 3.69
N LYS A 242 3.90 -6.76 3.12
CA LYS A 242 3.74 -6.91 1.66
C LYS A 242 2.57 -6.05 1.16
N SER A 243 2.84 -5.16 0.20
CA SER A 243 1.82 -4.28 -0.40
C SER A 243 1.05 -4.92 -1.55
N GLN A 244 1.64 -5.92 -2.21
CA GLN A 244 1.03 -6.63 -3.33
C GLN A 244 1.29 -8.14 -3.25
N LEU A 245 0.27 -8.95 -3.49
CA LEU A 245 0.36 -10.41 -3.55
C LEU A 245 -0.23 -10.94 -4.86
N VAL A 246 0.55 -11.65 -5.65
CA VAL A 246 0.10 -12.26 -6.91
C VAL A 246 -0.12 -13.76 -6.74
N VAL A 247 -1.38 -14.17 -6.80
CA VAL A 247 -1.84 -15.56 -6.74
C VAL A 247 -2.14 -16.04 -8.17
N ALA A 248 -1.29 -16.91 -8.70
CA ALA A 248 -1.40 -17.46 -10.03
C ALA A 248 -1.97 -18.89 -10.04
N ILE A 249 -3.01 -19.11 -10.84
CA ILE A 249 -3.67 -20.39 -11.02
C ILE A 249 -3.36 -20.89 -12.43
N GLY A 250 -2.78 -22.08 -12.53
CA GLY A 250 -2.33 -22.67 -13.78
C GLY A 250 -3.17 -23.87 -14.21
N CYS A 251 -3.62 -23.89 -15.46
CA CYS A 251 -4.01 -25.13 -16.14
C CYS A 251 -3.13 -25.31 -17.38
N THR A 252 -3.38 -26.30 -18.25
CA THR A 252 -2.51 -26.51 -19.42
C THR A 252 -2.52 -25.32 -20.37
N GLY A 253 -3.71 -24.90 -20.83
CA GLY A 253 -3.87 -23.84 -21.84
C GLY A 253 -4.22 -22.45 -21.30
N GLY A 254 -4.67 -22.35 -20.04
CA GLY A 254 -5.00 -21.05 -19.42
C GLY A 254 -6.39 -20.47 -19.74
N ARG A 255 -7.29 -21.27 -20.32
CA ARG A 255 -8.61 -20.82 -20.82
C ARG A 255 -9.82 -21.24 -19.97
N HIS A 256 -9.80 -22.44 -19.39
CA HIS A 256 -10.97 -23.03 -18.72
C HIS A 256 -10.82 -23.09 -17.19
N ARG A 257 -10.19 -24.16 -16.68
CA ARG A 257 -10.07 -24.47 -15.25
C ARG A 257 -9.41 -23.34 -14.46
N SER A 258 -8.26 -22.85 -14.93
CA SER A 258 -7.55 -21.80 -14.21
C SER A 258 -8.30 -20.47 -14.17
N VAL A 259 -9.00 -20.11 -15.26
CA VAL A 259 -9.87 -18.91 -15.31
C VAL A 259 -10.99 -19.04 -14.29
N ALA A 260 -11.72 -20.15 -14.29
CA ALA A 260 -12.83 -20.39 -13.35
C ALA A 260 -12.38 -20.38 -11.88
N PHE A 261 -11.21 -20.94 -11.58
CA PHE A 261 -10.63 -20.90 -10.23
C PHE A 261 -10.16 -19.50 -9.83
N ALA A 262 -9.51 -18.75 -10.74
CA ALA A 262 -9.08 -17.38 -10.46
C ALA A 262 -10.26 -16.47 -10.11
N GLU A 263 -11.38 -16.58 -10.84
CA GLU A 263 -12.63 -15.88 -10.55
C GLU A 263 -13.22 -16.29 -9.19
N ARG A 264 -13.26 -17.61 -8.92
CA ARG A 264 -13.82 -18.13 -7.67
C ARG A 264 -13.06 -17.64 -6.43
N LEU A 265 -11.73 -17.66 -6.49
CA LEU A 265 -10.86 -17.18 -5.42
C LEU A 265 -10.96 -15.66 -5.28
N SER A 266 -10.96 -14.93 -6.39
CA SER A 266 -11.14 -13.48 -6.37
C SER A 266 -12.43 -13.06 -5.69
N GLY A 267 -13.57 -13.67 -6.08
CA GLY A 267 -14.86 -13.38 -5.47
C GLY A 267 -14.95 -13.73 -3.99
N HIS A 268 -14.22 -14.75 -3.53
CA HIS A 268 -14.10 -15.06 -2.09
C HIS A 268 -13.35 -13.96 -1.34
N LEU A 269 -12.18 -13.56 -1.85
CA LEU A 269 -11.34 -12.53 -1.23
C LEU A 269 -11.99 -11.15 -1.24
N GLN A 270 -12.73 -10.80 -2.31
CA GLN A 270 -13.52 -9.56 -2.37
C GLN A 270 -14.61 -9.54 -1.28
N LYS A 271 -15.31 -10.67 -1.06
CA LYS A 271 -16.32 -10.79 0.02
C LYS A 271 -15.72 -10.64 1.42
N LYS A 272 -14.41 -10.92 1.58
CA LYS A 272 -13.65 -10.66 2.81
C LYS A 272 -13.21 -9.20 2.96
N GLY A 273 -13.54 -8.33 2.01
CA GLY A 273 -13.20 -6.91 2.05
C GLY A 273 -11.77 -6.57 1.61
N LEU A 274 -11.07 -7.52 0.97
CA LEU A 274 -9.73 -7.29 0.41
C LEU A 274 -9.82 -6.51 -0.89
N ARG A 275 -8.77 -5.74 -1.20
CA ARG A 275 -8.60 -5.09 -2.50
C ARG A 275 -8.08 -6.12 -3.50
N VAL A 276 -8.94 -6.62 -4.39
CA VAL A 276 -8.60 -7.70 -5.33
C VAL A 276 -8.71 -7.25 -6.78
N VAL A 277 -7.74 -7.64 -7.60
CA VAL A 277 -7.77 -7.50 -9.07
C VAL A 277 -7.67 -8.88 -9.71
N THR A 278 -8.45 -9.12 -10.76
CA THR A 278 -8.44 -10.38 -11.51
C THR A 278 -7.91 -10.17 -12.91
N SER A 279 -7.10 -11.11 -13.41
CA SER A 279 -6.53 -11.03 -14.75
C SER A 279 -6.31 -12.41 -15.36
N HIS A 280 -6.46 -12.54 -16.68
CA HIS A 280 -6.32 -13.83 -17.36
C HIS A 280 -5.31 -13.69 -18.50
N ARG A 281 -4.10 -14.21 -18.28
CA ARG A 281 -2.95 -13.97 -19.17
C ARG A 281 -3.12 -14.63 -20.55
N ASP A 282 -3.71 -15.82 -20.56
CA ASP A 282 -3.71 -16.70 -21.73
C ASP A 282 -5.12 -17.03 -22.25
N LYS A 283 -6.18 -16.40 -21.72
CA LYS A 283 -7.58 -16.77 -22.04
C LYS A 283 -7.92 -16.64 -23.53
N ASP A 284 -7.35 -15.63 -24.20
CA ASP A 284 -7.64 -15.29 -25.60
C ASP A 284 -6.61 -15.92 -26.55
N LYS A 285 -5.63 -16.67 -26.03
CA LYS A 285 -4.66 -17.36 -26.87
C LYS A 285 -5.33 -18.57 -27.53
N PRO A 286 -5.09 -18.79 -28.84
CA PRO A 286 -5.63 -19.95 -29.52
C PRO A 286 -5.16 -21.25 -28.86
N ASN A 287 -6.02 -22.27 -28.91
CA ASN A 287 -5.65 -23.65 -28.57
C ASN A 287 -4.64 -24.17 -29.61
N GLN A 288 -3.39 -23.73 -29.53
CA GLN A 288 -2.31 -24.30 -30.32
C GLN A 288 -2.01 -25.72 -29.79
N TYR A 289 -2.05 -26.66 -30.74
CA TYR A 289 -1.90 -28.10 -30.62
C TYR A 289 -0.49 -28.49 -30.19
#